data_AF-A0A9E5CEG1-F1
#
_entry.id   AF-A0A9E5CEG1-F1
#
_cell.length_a   1.000
_cell.length_b   1.000
_cell.length_c   1.000
_cell.angle_alpha   90.00
_cell.angle_beta   90.00
_cell.angle_gamma   90.00
#
_symmetry.space_group_name_H-M   'P 1'
#
loop_
_entity.id
_entity.type
_entity.pdbx_description
1 polymer ?
#
loop_
_entity_poly.entity_id
_entity_poly.type
_entity_poly.pdbx_seq_one_letter_code
_entity_poly.pdbx_strand_id
1 'polypeptide(L)'
;METAAKIEAPMSEPMTTGMSSAEAVSLISGDFRDADRFHKGSGRATIYRLEDDSHVLRLEDLNVTNGPDLRVLLMVDPEGGDKGQGYLDLGKLKGNIGNQNYPIPDDADVSRYHAVMIYCQPFHVVFSTAPLR
;
A
#
# COMPACT_ATOMS: atom_id res chain seq x y z
N MET A 1 -32.66 36.18 -27.74
CA MET A 1 -32.51 35.02 -26.86
C MET A 1 -31.06 34.95 -26.44
N GLU A 2 -30.81 35.42 -25.21
CA GLU A 2 -29.54 35.31 -24.50
C GLU A 2 -29.14 33.85 -24.28
N THR A 3 -27.83 33.58 -24.34
CA THR A 3 -27.01 32.98 -23.26
C THR A 3 -25.58 32.89 -23.82
N ALA A 4 -24.67 33.77 -23.40
CA ALA A 4 -23.82 33.71 -22.20
C ALA A 4 -22.66 32.70 -22.35
N ALA A 5 -21.44 33.26 -22.29
CA ALA A 5 -20.17 32.55 -22.30
C ALA A 5 -19.97 31.73 -21.03
N LYS A 6 -19.22 30.62 -21.13
CA LYS A 6 -18.45 30.10 -20.00
C LYS A 6 -17.11 29.56 -20.49
N ILE A 7 -16.09 30.37 -20.26
CA ILE A 7 -14.69 29.96 -20.18
C ILE A 7 -14.55 28.99 -19.01
N GLU A 8 -14.12 27.76 -19.25
CA GLU A 8 -13.66 26.87 -18.17
C GLU A 8 -12.14 26.87 -18.17
N ALA A 9 -11.60 27.43 -17.08
CA ALA A 9 -10.19 27.54 -16.77
C ALA A 9 -9.54 26.15 -16.69
N PRO A 10 -8.23 26.04 -16.96
CA PRO A 10 -7.52 24.80 -16.70
C PRO A 10 -7.55 24.53 -15.19
N MET A 11 -8.10 23.37 -14.83
CA MET A 11 -8.11 22.83 -13.48
C MET A 11 -6.66 22.51 -13.09
N SER A 12 -5.98 23.44 -12.42
CA SER A 12 -4.73 23.15 -11.73
C SER A 12 -5.06 22.31 -10.49
N GLU A 13 -5.11 20.99 -10.65
CA GLU A 13 -5.02 20.10 -9.50
C GLU A 13 -3.66 20.32 -8.84
N PRO A 14 -3.58 20.57 -7.52
CA PRO A 14 -2.31 20.54 -6.84
C PRO A 14 -1.79 19.10 -6.94
N MET A 15 -0.83 18.90 -7.84
CA MET A 15 0.05 17.75 -7.85
C MET A 15 0.52 17.57 -6.40
N THR A 16 0.14 16.47 -5.77
CA THR A 16 0.65 16.07 -4.46
C THR A 16 2.15 16.27 -4.50
N THR A 17 2.62 17.24 -3.70
CA THR A 17 4.05 17.50 -3.47
C THR A 17 4.71 16.16 -3.29
N GLY A 18 5.57 15.78 -4.25
CA GLY A 18 6.40 14.61 -4.12
C GLY A 18 7.11 14.73 -2.78
N MET A 19 6.90 13.74 -1.91
CA MET A 19 7.61 13.64 -0.64
C MET A 19 9.08 13.93 -0.92
N SER A 20 9.57 15.05 -0.39
CA SER A 20 11.00 15.30 -0.34
C SER A 20 11.57 14.17 0.51
N SER A 21 12.37 13.31 -0.09
CA SER A 21 12.97 12.13 0.55
C SER A 21 13.91 12.49 1.72
N ALA A 22 14.09 13.78 2.03
CA ALA A 22 15.04 14.26 3.03
C ALA A 22 14.61 13.99 4.48
N GLU A 23 13.32 13.70 4.76
CA GLU A 23 12.79 13.75 6.13
C GLU A 23 11.98 12.51 6.57
N ALA A 24 11.70 11.56 5.67
CA ALA A 24 11.00 10.32 6.03
C ALA A 24 11.97 9.28 6.65
N VAL A 25 11.64 8.78 7.84
CA VAL A 25 12.43 7.75 8.54
C VAL A 25 11.85 6.36 8.25
N SER A 26 12.65 5.48 7.64
CA SER A 26 12.29 4.07 7.47
C SER A 26 12.28 3.35 8.82
N LEU A 27 11.18 2.69 9.17
CA LEU A 27 11.02 1.96 10.43
C LEU A 27 11.34 0.47 10.27
N ILE A 28 10.59 -0.20 9.40
CA ILE A 28 10.71 -1.65 9.12
C ILE A 28 10.44 -1.91 7.64
N SER A 29 11.08 -2.93 7.07
CA SER A 29 10.92 -3.26 5.65
C SER A 29 10.98 -4.75 5.36
N GLY A 30 10.48 -5.14 4.19
CA GLY A 30 10.46 -6.53 3.74
C GLY A 30 10.28 -6.64 2.24
N ASP A 31 10.81 -7.69 1.64
CA ASP A 31 10.64 -7.98 0.23
C ASP A 31 9.44 -8.91 0.02
N PHE A 32 8.61 -8.60 -0.98
CA PHE A 32 7.51 -9.46 -1.41
C PHE A 32 8.02 -10.78 -1.97
N ARG A 33 7.25 -11.84 -1.72
CA ARG A 33 7.53 -13.20 -2.17
C ARG A 33 6.30 -13.79 -2.82
N ASP A 34 6.52 -14.71 -3.74
CA ASP A 34 5.45 -15.50 -4.37
C ASP A 34 4.64 -16.25 -3.30
N ALA A 35 3.32 -16.21 -3.40
CA ALA A 35 2.45 -17.03 -2.56
C ALA A 35 2.33 -18.46 -3.09
N ASP A 36 2.28 -18.62 -4.41
CA ASP A 36 2.32 -19.91 -5.10
C ASP A 36 2.80 -19.77 -6.57
N ARG A 37 2.69 -20.86 -7.36
CA ARG A 37 3.15 -20.89 -8.77
C ARG A 37 2.40 -19.95 -9.72
N PHE A 38 1.20 -19.52 -9.38
CA PHE A 38 0.33 -18.63 -10.17
C PHE A 38 0.26 -17.22 -9.58
N HIS A 39 0.34 -17.13 -8.26
CA HIS A 39 0.28 -15.90 -7.50
C HIS A 39 1.69 -15.45 -7.12
N LYS A 40 2.27 -14.68 -8.03
CA LYS A 40 3.64 -14.20 -7.94
C LYS A 40 3.68 -12.76 -7.47
N GLY A 41 4.74 -12.41 -6.75
CA GLY A 41 4.92 -11.07 -6.22
C GLY A 41 6.37 -10.76 -5.90
N SER A 42 6.79 -9.57 -6.31
CA SER A 42 8.09 -8.99 -5.99
C SER A 42 7.98 -7.50 -5.71
N GLY A 43 9.06 -6.91 -5.20
CA GLY A 43 9.15 -5.52 -4.78
C GLY A 43 9.40 -5.42 -3.28
N ARG A 44 9.43 -4.21 -2.76
CA ARG A 44 9.73 -3.91 -1.35
C ARG A 44 8.55 -3.21 -0.69
N ALA A 45 8.23 -3.63 0.52
CA ALA A 45 7.33 -2.93 1.42
C ALA A 45 8.16 -2.28 2.54
N THR A 46 7.93 -1.00 2.79
CA THR A 46 8.60 -0.27 3.88
C THR A 46 7.58 0.61 4.59
N ILE A 47 7.55 0.55 5.91
CA ILE A 47 6.79 1.52 6.70
C ILE A 47 7.72 2.69 7.05
N TYR A 48 7.29 3.89 6.69
CA TYR A 48 7.97 5.13 7.04
C TYR A 48 7.18 5.90 8.09
N ARG A 49 7.90 6.61 8.96
CA ARG A 49 7.37 7.73 9.74
C ARG A 49 7.73 9.03 9.04
N LEU A 50 6.74 9.91 8.90
CA LEU A 50 6.87 11.24 8.31
C LEU A 50 7.17 12.29 9.38
N GLU A 51 7.33 13.54 8.96
CA GLU A 51 7.66 14.66 9.85
C GLU A 51 6.58 15.01 10.86
N ASP A 52 5.32 14.82 10.47
CA ASP A 52 4.15 15.05 11.30
C ASP A 52 3.83 13.85 12.21
N ASP A 53 4.79 12.95 12.40
CA ASP A 53 4.68 11.66 13.09
C ASP A 53 3.66 10.68 12.48
N SER A 54 3.02 11.02 11.35
CA SER A 54 2.14 10.10 10.64
C SER A 54 2.95 8.97 9.97
N HIS A 55 2.27 7.87 9.68
CA HIS A 55 2.89 6.68 9.10
C HIS A 55 2.36 6.39 7.70
N VAL A 56 3.24 5.91 6.84
CA VAL A 56 2.90 5.49 5.48
C VAL A 56 3.54 4.15 5.16
N LEU A 57 2.75 3.22 4.62
CA LEU A 57 3.28 2.05 3.95
C LEU A 57 3.62 2.42 2.50
N ARG A 58 4.88 2.27 2.14
CA ARG A 58 5.37 2.45 0.78
C ARG A 58 5.68 1.10 0.15
N LEU A 59 5.14 0.88 -1.03
CA LEU A 59 5.45 -0.26 -1.91
C LEU A 59 6.34 0.26 -3.05
N GLU A 60 7.51 -0.34 -3.23
CA GLU A 60 8.50 0.03 -4.24
C GLU A 60 8.78 -1.13 -5.19
N ASP A 61 8.93 -0.81 -6.47
CA ASP A 61 9.17 -1.76 -7.56
C ASP A 61 8.21 -2.96 -7.50
N LEU A 62 6.96 -2.70 -7.08
CA LEU A 62 5.94 -3.73 -6.94
C LEU A 62 5.68 -4.35 -8.31
N ASN A 63 5.64 -5.67 -8.34
CA ASN A 63 5.14 -6.43 -9.47
C ASN A 63 4.44 -7.68 -8.94
N VAL A 64 3.12 -7.68 -8.99
CA VAL A 64 2.28 -8.78 -8.50
C VAL A 64 1.33 -9.24 -9.62
N THR A 65 1.03 -10.54 -9.64
CA THR A 65 0.00 -11.09 -10.55
C THR A 65 -1.29 -10.28 -10.42
N ASN A 66 -1.88 -9.86 -11.53
CA ASN A 66 -3.10 -9.05 -11.48
C ASN A 66 -4.30 -9.89 -10.99
N GLY A 67 -5.22 -9.25 -10.25
CA GLY A 67 -6.43 -9.89 -9.72
C GLY A 67 -7.63 -8.94 -9.70
N PRO A 68 -8.88 -9.45 -9.61
CA PRO A 68 -10.07 -8.59 -9.79
C PRO A 68 -10.28 -7.52 -8.71
N ASP A 69 -9.89 -7.84 -7.46
CA ASP A 69 -9.93 -6.89 -6.35
C ASP A 69 -8.87 -7.24 -5.31
N LEU A 70 -7.65 -6.73 -5.53
CA LEU A 70 -6.51 -6.89 -4.64
C LEU A 70 -6.53 -5.81 -3.55
N ARG A 71 -6.25 -6.20 -2.32
CA ARG A 71 -6.20 -5.37 -1.12
C ARG A 71 -4.80 -5.40 -0.52
N VAL A 72 -4.41 -4.32 0.13
CA VAL A 72 -3.14 -4.21 0.87
C VAL A 72 -3.44 -4.29 2.36
N LEU A 73 -2.98 -5.35 3.01
CA LEU A 73 -3.20 -5.58 4.43
C LEU A 73 -1.89 -5.50 5.20
N LEU A 74 -1.89 -4.83 6.35
CA LEU A 74 -0.86 -4.97 7.38
C LEU A 74 -1.27 -6.12 8.31
N MET A 75 -0.36 -7.05 8.55
CA MET A 75 -0.63 -8.33 9.18
C MET A 75 0.02 -8.41 10.55
N VAL A 76 -0.71 -8.90 11.56
CA VAL A 76 -0.15 -9.24 12.87
C VAL A 76 0.70 -10.52 12.79
N ASP A 77 0.30 -11.48 11.94
CA ASP A 77 1.10 -12.68 11.67
C ASP A 77 2.45 -12.31 11.02
N PRO A 78 3.60 -12.71 11.60
CA PRO A 78 4.92 -12.33 11.10
C PRO A 78 5.27 -12.83 9.69
N GLU A 79 4.68 -13.95 9.27
CA GLU A 79 4.87 -14.45 7.90
C GLU A 79 3.82 -13.90 6.93
N GLY A 80 2.82 -13.19 7.45
CA GLY A 80 1.75 -12.56 6.69
C GLY A 80 0.80 -13.55 6.02
N GLY A 81 0.71 -14.79 6.48
CA GLY A 81 -0.13 -15.85 5.91
C GLY A 81 -1.46 -16.04 6.63
N ASP A 82 -1.55 -15.69 7.91
CA ASP A 82 -2.72 -15.93 8.74
C ASP A 82 -3.44 -14.64 9.18
N LYS A 83 -4.58 -14.35 8.54
CA LYS A 83 -5.44 -13.20 8.91
C LYS A 83 -6.14 -13.39 10.26
N GLY A 84 -6.25 -14.62 10.78
CA GLY A 84 -6.92 -14.91 12.04
C GLY A 84 -6.25 -14.26 13.25
N GLN A 85 -4.95 -13.94 13.14
CA GLN A 85 -4.20 -13.22 14.17
C GLN A 85 -4.47 -11.71 14.21
N GLY A 86 -5.18 -11.19 13.22
CA GLY A 86 -5.51 -9.77 13.08
C GLY A 86 -4.77 -9.10 11.93
N TYR A 87 -5.42 -8.08 11.36
CA TYR A 87 -4.88 -7.30 10.27
C TYR A 87 -5.54 -5.91 10.21
N LEU A 88 -4.89 -4.99 9.50
CA LEU A 88 -5.44 -3.70 9.11
C LEU A 88 -5.49 -3.61 7.58
N ASP A 89 -6.67 -3.35 7.03
CA ASP A 89 -6.86 -3.18 5.59
C ASP A 89 -6.63 -1.71 5.19
N LEU A 90 -5.55 -1.45 4.45
CA LEU A 90 -5.18 -0.12 3.97
C LEU A 90 -5.89 0.28 2.67
N GLY A 91 -6.69 -0.62 2.10
CA GLY A 91 -7.48 -0.33 0.92
C GLY A 91 -7.14 -1.19 -0.30
N LYS A 92 -7.75 -0.80 -1.42
CA LYS A 92 -7.55 -1.44 -2.71
C LYS A 92 -6.15 -1.15 -3.24
N LEU A 93 -5.50 -2.18 -3.79
CA LEU A 93 -4.27 -2.04 -4.53
C LEU A 93 -4.51 -1.12 -5.74
N LYS A 94 -3.79 0.01 -5.82
CA LYS A 94 -4.00 1.03 -6.86
C LYS A 94 -3.53 0.55 -8.23
N GLY A 95 -2.46 -0.25 -8.27
CA GLY A 95 -1.96 -0.92 -9.46
C GLY A 95 -1.13 -2.15 -9.09
N ASN A 96 -1.11 -3.17 -9.95
CA ASN A 96 -0.34 -4.39 -9.70
C ASN A 96 1.15 -4.23 -10.05
N ILE A 97 1.55 -3.12 -10.67
CA ILE A 97 2.92 -2.78 -11.01
C ILE A 97 3.23 -1.33 -10.60
N GLY A 98 4.41 -1.10 -10.01
CA GLY A 98 4.96 0.21 -9.73
C GLY A 98 4.80 0.72 -8.29
N ASN A 99 5.33 1.92 -8.04
CA ASN A 99 5.46 2.49 -6.71
C ASN A 99 4.16 3.08 -6.19
N GLN A 100 3.82 2.80 -4.94
CA GLN A 100 2.54 3.20 -4.34
C GLN A 100 2.68 3.47 -2.85
N ASN A 101 1.95 4.46 -2.34
CA ASN A 101 1.91 4.80 -0.93
C ASN A 101 0.50 4.59 -0.36
N TYR A 102 0.42 4.10 0.87
CA TYR A 102 -0.81 3.88 1.63
C TYR A 102 -0.67 4.53 3.01
N PRO A 103 -1.46 5.57 3.33
CA PRO A 103 -1.44 6.14 4.67
C PRO A 103 -1.91 5.10 5.69
N ILE A 104 -1.24 5.04 6.83
CA ILE A 104 -1.65 4.23 7.96
C ILE A 104 -2.40 5.15 8.92
N PRO A 105 -3.60 4.77 9.42
CA PRO A 105 -4.34 5.58 10.38
C PRO A 105 -3.50 5.94 11.63
N ASP A 106 -3.62 7.18 12.10
CA ASP A 106 -2.82 7.69 13.22
C ASP A 106 -3.12 6.99 14.56
N ASP A 107 -4.28 6.35 14.68
CA ASP A 107 -4.70 5.56 15.84
C ASP A 107 -4.21 4.10 15.79
N ALA A 108 -3.56 3.67 14.70
CA ALA A 108 -3.02 2.33 14.56
C ALA A 108 -1.65 2.21 15.23
N ASP A 109 -1.51 1.24 16.13
CA ASP A 109 -0.20 0.85 16.67
C ASP A 109 0.59 0.03 15.64
N VAL A 110 1.49 0.72 14.93
CA VAL A 110 2.34 0.15 13.87
C VAL A 110 3.20 -1.01 14.36
N SER A 111 3.58 -1.01 15.65
CA SER A 111 4.47 -2.04 16.22
C SER A 111 3.84 -3.44 16.25
N ARG A 112 2.51 -3.54 16.09
CA ARG A 112 1.76 -4.80 16.04
C ARG A 112 1.80 -5.49 14.69
N TYR A 113 2.24 -4.80 13.63
CA TYR A 113 2.22 -5.34 12.28
C TYR A 113 3.62 -5.78 11.85
N HIS A 114 3.71 -7.01 11.37
CA HIS A 114 4.96 -7.71 11.10
C HIS A 114 5.07 -8.20 9.66
N ALA A 115 4.02 -8.05 8.85
CA ALA A 115 4.07 -8.37 7.43
C ALA A 115 3.07 -7.51 6.63
N VAL A 116 3.29 -7.43 5.32
CA VAL A 116 2.29 -6.96 4.35
C VAL A 116 1.73 -8.16 3.58
N MET A 117 0.42 -8.19 3.36
CA MET A 117 -0.24 -9.17 2.51
C MET A 117 -0.96 -8.45 1.36
N ILE A 118 -0.72 -8.92 0.13
CA ILE A 118 -1.59 -8.63 -1.02
C ILE A 118 -2.63 -9.74 -1.10
N TYR A 119 -3.90 -9.37 -1.01
CA TYR A 119 -5.00 -10.33 -0.84
C TYR A 119 -6.14 -10.07 -1.81
N CYS A 120 -6.66 -11.12 -2.44
CA CYS A 120 -7.83 -11.00 -3.30
C CYS A 120 -9.12 -11.21 -2.51
N GLN A 121 -9.89 -10.15 -2.32
CA GLN A 121 -11.09 -10.18 -1.48
C GLN A 121 -12.19 -11.13 -1.98
N PRO A 122 -12.56 -11.15 -3.29
CA PRO A 122 -13.64 -12.01 -3.77
C PRO A 122 -13.31 -13.51 -3.69
N PHE A 123 -12.04 -13.88 -3.91
CA PHE A 123 -11.61 -15.28 -3.98
C PHE A 123 -11.02 -15.81 -2.67
N HIS A 124 -10.78 -14.93 -1.71
CA HIS A 124 -10.11 -15.26 -0.45
C HIS A 124 -8.71 -15.87 -0.59
N VAL A 125 -7.93 -15.40 -1.56
CA VAL A 125 -6.59 -15.93 -1.90
C VAL A 125 -5.51 -14.90 -1.60
N VAL A 126 -4.39 -15.37 -1.04
CA VAL A 126 -3.17 -14.57 -0.85
C VAL A 126 -2.38 -14.53 -2.15
N PHE A 127 -2.00 -13.32 -2.58
CA PHE A 127 -1.26 -13.11 -3.82
C PHE A 127 0.24 -12.99 -3.59
N SER A 128 0.63 -12.33 -2.51
CA SER A 128 2.03 -12.16 -2.12
C SER A 128 2.09 -11.68 -0.68
N THR A 129 3.17 -12.02 0.03
CA THR A 129 3.44 -11.50 1.38
C THR A 129 4.86 -10.92 1.46
N ALA A 130 5.04 -9.94 2.34
CA ALA A 130 6.33 -9.35 2.66
C ALA A 130 6.49 -9.27 4.19
N PRO A 131 7.13 -10.27 4.83
CA PRO A 131 7.54 -10.17 6.23
C PRO A 131 8.46 -8.99 6.47
N LEU A 132 8.14 -8.15 7.44
CA LEU A 132 8.84 -6.91 7.78
C LEU A 132 9.83 -7.15 8.91
N ARG A 133 11.05 -6.62 8.75
CA ARG A 133 12.17 -6.75 9.70
C ARG A 133 13.01 -5.49 9.78
#